data_AF-A0AAN5HZJ6-F1
#
_entry.id   AF-A0AAN5HZJ6-F1
#
_cell.length_a   1.000
_cell.length_b   1.000
_cell.length_c   1.000
_cell.angle_alpha   90.00
_cell.angle_beta   90.00
_cell.angle_gamma   90.00
#
_symmetry.space_group_name_H-M   'P 1'
#
loop_
_entity.id
_entity.type
_entity.pdbx_description
1 polymer ?
#
loop_
_entity_poly.entity_id
_entity_poly.type
_entity_poly.pdbx_seq_one_letter_code
_entity_poly.pdbx_strand_id
1 'polypeptide(L)'
;PPLIFDLHPFDPNYFMAAVRNVVTMSPGLIAVVMLATILYRRREMYKQYKLTVVFLTFGGFSLAVPILCFNLFMIIVIPLSPPFLISTFVCSFIKQFCAATMNSSFAISCAIAILRYVLVIHDRELRLAHLVAVYFLLAAPLYLYFVLVFFLGTSSKNDECPYFIKIDWSARPIVYFGYLTCIIVITDYCNIRILVFLMHHRRKMSTHTSVSGQMSHKERDQLHLSIGLLVQSITVTCTFGSTILFMLLFSYGISVPAWLSTITNTLSSISTLLNPLAAAIFIRPFRREMLTTITCSKV
;
A
#
# COMPACT_ATOMS: atom_id res chain seq x y z
N PRO A 1 21.00 4.09 -28.70
CA PRO A 1 20.55 4.18 -27.28
C PRO A 1 21.73 4.70 -26.45
N PRO A 2 21.52 5.53 -25.42
CA PRO A 2 22.61 5.94 -24.53
C PRO A 2 23.20 4.71 -23.84
N LEU A 3 24.49 4.76 -23.52
CA LEU A 3 25.14 3.71 -22.73
C LEU A 3 24.54 3.70 -21.31
N ILE A 4 24.55 2.52 -20.69
CA ILE A 4 23.96 2.30 -19.35
C ILE A 4 24.63 3.20 -18.27
N PHE A 5 25.89 3.58 -18.51
CA PHE A 5 26.68 4.42 -17.61
C PHE A 5 26.76 5.89 -18.03
N ASP A 6 26.07 6.28 -19.11
CA ASP A 6 26.01 7.68 -19.52
C ASP A 6 25.31 8.52 -18.45
N LEU A 7 25.92 9.68 -18.16
CA LEU A 7 25.47 10.64 -17.18
C LEU A 7 24.53 11.66 -17.82
N HIS A 8 23.36 11.84 -17.22
CA HIS A 8 22.34 12.74 -17.70
C HIS A 8 21.75 13.57 -16.55
N PRO A 9 21.34 14.82 -16.80
CA PRO A 9 20.57 15.58 -15.83
C PRO A 9 19.16 14.99 -15.70
N PHE A 10 18.55 15.17 -14.53
CA PHE A 10 17.14 14.84 -14.32
C PHE A 10 16.21 15.72 -15.18
N ASP A 11 15.01 15.21 -15.48
CA ASP A 11 14.00 15.99 -16.18
C ASP A 11 13.46 17.11 -15.27
N PRO A 12 13.59 18.40 -15.64
CA PRO A 12 13.10 19.50 -14.82
C PRO A 12 11.57 19.48 -14.63
N ASN A 13 10.83 18.87 -15.56
CA ASN A 13 9.37 18.78 -15.48
C ASN A 13 8.91 17.87 -14.33
N TYR A 14 9.77 16.99 -13.82
CA TYR A 14 9.43 16.10 -12.71
C TYR A 14 9.33 16.80 -11.35
N PHE A 15 9.90 18.01 -11.20
CA PHE A 15 9.94 18.72 -9.91
C PHE A 15 8.57 18.86 -9.26
N MET A 16 7.57 19.32 -10.02
CA MET A 16 6.21 19.51 -9.50
C MET A 16 5.52 18.19 -9.13
N ALA A 17 5.81 17.12 -9.87
CA ALA A 17 5.32 15.79 -9.53
C ALA A 17 5.94 15.27 -8.23
N ALA A 18 7.24 15.49 -8.03
CA ALA A 18 7.95 15.11 -6.81
C ALA A 18 7.40 15.85 -5.58
N VAL A 19 7.21 17.17 -5.67
CA VAL A 19 6.59 17.98 -4.60
C VAL A 19 5.20 17.45 -4.26
N ARG A 20 4.35 17.22 -5.27
CA ARG A 20 3.00 16.68 -5.08
C ARG A 20 3.04 15.32 -4.37
N ASN A 21 3.93 14.41 -4.78
CA ASN A 21 4.07 13.09 -4.17
C ASN A 21 4.49 13.20 -2.70
N VAL A 22 5.48 14.03 -2.37
CA VAL A 22 5.91 14.25 -0.98
C VAL A 22 4.75 14.81 -0.14
N VAL A 23 4.08 15.86 -0.61
CA VAL A 23 2.98 16.50 0.11
C VAL A 23 1.83 15.53 0.36
N THR A 24 1.50 14.68 -0.63
CA THR A 24 0.39 13.71 -0.52
C THR A 24 0.72 12.49 0.35
N MET A 25 1.99 12.09 0.42
CA MET A 25 2.44 10.98 1.28
C MET A 25 2.73 11.42 2.73
N SER A 26 3.08 12.69 2.95
CA SER A 26 3.43 13.23 4.28
C SER A 26 2.37 13.03 5.36
N PRO A 27 1.05 13.16 5.08
CA PRO A 27 0.01 12.82 6.04
C PRO A 27 0.08 11.37 6.55
N GLY A 28 0.55 10.43 5.73
CA GLY A 28 0.76 9.04 6.14
C GLY A 28 1.75 8.93 7.31
N LEU A 29 2.78 9.77 7.34
CA LEU A 29 3.75 9.82 8.45
C LEU A 29 3.07 10.24 9.75
N ILE A 30 2.18 11.23 9.70
CA ILE A 30 1.41 11.70 10.87
C ILE A 30 0.59 10.54 11.44
N ALA A 31 -0.07 9.78 10.58
CA ALA A 31 -0.88 8.64 11.00
C ALA A 31 -0.05 7.52 11.63
N VAL A 32 1.16 7.25 11.12
CA VAL A 32 2.10 6.27 11.69
C VAL A 32 2.61 6.73 13.05
N VAL A 33 3.01 8.00 13.19
CA VAL A 33 3.48 8.57 14.47
C VAL A 33 2.38 8.55 15.52
N MET A 34 1.15 8.89 15.12
CA MET A 34 -0.01 8.85 16.00
C MET A 34 -0.30 7.41 16.46
N LEU A 35 -0.27 6.45 15.55
CA LEU A 35 -0.42 5.04 15.90
C LEU A 35 0.70 4.57 16.85
N ALA A 36 1.96 4.94 16.59
CA ALA A 36 3.08 4.62 17.46
C ALA A 36 2.87 5.14 18.88
N THR A 37 2.40 6.39 19.01
CA THR A 37 2.10 7.05 20.29
C THR A 37 1.01 6.30 21.05
N ILE A 38 -0.06 5.91 20.36
CA ILE A 38 -1.17 5.13 20.91
C ILE A 38 -0.68 3.76 21.43
N LEU A 39 0.12 3.05 20.63
CA LEU A 39 0.66 1.73 21.01
C LEU A 39 1.64 1.83 22.18
N TYR A 40 2.41 2.91 22.26
CA TYR A 40 3.30 3.19 23.38
C TYR A 40 2.51 3.38 24.69
N ARG A 41 1.40 4.15 24.65
CA ARG A 41 0.53 4.37 25.81
C ARG A 41 -0.26 3.11 26.22
N ARG A 42 -0.68 2.29 25.26
CA ARG A 42 -1.51 1.09 25.49
C ARG A 42 -0.89 -0.16 24.85
N ARG A 43 0.06 -0.77 25.55
CA ARG A 43 0.76 -2.00 25.11
C ARG A 43 -0.18 -3.18 24.83
N GLU A 44 -1.32 -3.26 25.51
CA GLU A 44 -2.30 -4.33 25.26
C GLU A 44 -2.91 -4.27 23.85
N MET A 45 -3.07 -3.07 23.27
CA MET A 45 -3.54 -2.94 21.90
C MET A 45 -2.51 -3.45 20.88
N TYR A 46 -1.22 -3.29 21.18
CA TYR A 46 -0.18 -3.91 20.35
C TYR A 46 -0.35 -5.43 20.32
N LYS A 47 -0.51 -6.09 21.49
CA LYS A 47 -0.68 -7.55 21.54
C LYS A 47 -1.90 -8.03 20.74
N GLN A 48 -3.00 -7.29 20.82
CA GLN A 48 -4.27 -7.65 20.17
C GLN A 48 -4.26 -7.41 18.65
N TYR A 49 -3.64 -6.31 18.19
CA TYR A 49 -3.72 -5.86 16.79
C TYR A 49 -2.39 -5.95 16.03
N LYS A 50 -1.34 -6.56 16.61
CA LYS A 50 -0.02 -6.65 15.98
C LYS A 50 -0.03 -7.26 14.58
N LEU A 51 -0.85 -8.30 14.36
CA LEU A 51 -0.92 -9.04 13.09
C LEU A 51 -1.77 -8.35 12.03
N THR A 52 -2.54 -7.32 12.41
CA THR A 52 -3.46 -6.62 11.51
C THR A 52 -3.04 -5.17 11.39
N VAL A 53 -3.56 -4.30 12.24
CA VAL A 53 -3.40 -2.84 12.13
C VAL A 53 -1.94 -2.42 12.21
N VAL A 54 -1.17 -2.98 13.14
CA VAL A 54 0.24 -2.60 13.34
C VAL A 54 1.09 -3.03 12.15
N PHE A 55 1.04 -4.31 11.78
CA PHE A 55 1.82 -4.81 10.65
C PHE A 55 1.44 -4.12 9.33
N LEU A 56 0.14 -3.86 9.11
CA LEU A 56 -0.34 -3.13 7.93
C LEU A 56 0.17 -1.70 7.88
N THR A 57 0.11 -0.98 9.01
CA THR A 57 0.45 0.44 9.06
C THR A 57 1.96 0.66 9.02
N PHE A 58 2.71 0.01 9.92
CA PHE A 58 4.17 0.14 9.96
C PHE A 58 4.82 -0.55 8.77
N GLY A 59 4.44 -1.79 8.48
CA GLY A 59 4.99 -2.53 7.33
C GLY A 59 4.66 -1.84 6.01
N GLY A 60 3.41 -1.42 5.81
CA GLY A 60 2.99 -0.69 4.61
C GLY A 60 3.72 0.64 4.45
N PHE A 61 3.86 1.42 5.52
CA PHE A 61 4.56 2.70 5.47
C PHE A 61 6.08 2.53 5.29
N SER A 62 6.72 1.57 5.97
CA SER A 62 8.15 1.28 5.79
C SER A 62 8.50 0.97 4.33
N LEU A 63 7.60 0.30 3.61
CA LEU A 63 7.76 0.03 2.18
C LEU A 63 7.56 1.26 1.28
N ALA A 64 6.89 2.30 1.78
CA ALA A 64 6.69 3.57 1.12
C ALA A 64 7.82 4.60 1.42
N VAL A 65 8.68 4.34 2.41
CA VAL A 65 9.81 5.22 2.74
C VAL A 65 10.79 5.40 1.57
N PRO A 66 11.21 4.35 0.83
CA PRO A 66 12.14 4.52 -0.28
C PRO A 66 11.66 5.51 -1.34
N ILE A 67 10.39 5.43 -1.74
CA ILE A 67 9.81 6.35 -2.72
C ILE A 67 9.65 7.76 -2.16
N LEU A 68 9.35 7.91 -0.85
CA LEU A 68 9.32 9.22 -0.19
C LEU A 68 10.71 9.88 -0.19
N CYS A 69 11.75 9.13 0.18
CA CYS A 69 13.14 9.59 0.16
C CYS A 69 13.59 9.95 -1.26
N PHE A 70 13.21 9.15 -2.26
CA PHE A 70 13.50 9.45 -3.66
C PHE A 70 12.86 10.77 -4.10
N ASN A 71 11.57 10.97 -3.86
CA ASN A 71 10.91 12.23 -4.24
C ASN A 71 11.51 13.43 -3.48
N LEU A 72 11.85 13.29 -2.20
CA LEU A 72 12.56 14.34 -1.45
C LEU A 72 13.92 14.66 -2.06
N PHE A 73 14.69 13.65 -2.43
CA PHE A 73 15.96 13.82 -3.13
C PHE A 73 15.77 14.58 -4.44
N MET A 74 14.77 14.22 -5.26
CA MET A 74 14.46 14.89 -6.52
C MET A 74 14.13 16.38 -6.33
N ILE A 75 13.37 16.75 -5.29
CA ILE A 75 13.07 18.15 -4.97
C ILE A 75 14.34 18.95 -4.67
N ILE A 76 15.33 18.33 -4.03
CA ILE A 76 16.59 18.98 -3.66
C ILE A 76 17.50 19.13 -4.88
N VAL A 77 17.63 18.08 -5.71
CA VAL A 77 18.67 18.05 -6.76
C VAL A 77 18.28 18.65 -8.10
N ILE A 78 16.99 18.62 -8.48
CA ILE A 78 16.53 19.21 -9.75
C ILE A 78 16.85 20.71 -9.87
N PRO A 79 16.64 21.57 -8.83
CA PRO A 79 16.92 22.99 -8.94
C PRO A 79 18.41 23.38 -8.81
N LEU A 80 19.33 22.43 -8.59
CA LEU A 80 20.75 22.74 -8.41
C LEU A 80 21.39 23.28 -9.70
N SER A 81 22.36 24.18 -9.51
CA SER A 81 23.21 24.72 -10.57
C SER A 81 24.68 24.63 -10.11
N PRO A 82 25.54 23.79 -10.73
CA PRO A 82 25.29 22.98 -11.93
C PRO A 82 24.30 21.82 -11.70
N PRO A 83 23.66 21.31 -12.77
CA PRO A 83 22.67 20.24 -12.65
C PRO A 83 23.31 18.94 -12.15
N PHE A 84 22.62 18.24 -11.24
CA PHE A 84 23.06 16.94 -10.77
C PHE A 84 22.96 15.91 -11.91
N LEU A 85 24.06 15.20 -12.17
CA LEU A 85 24.13 14.17 -13.20
C LEU A 85 23.99 12.78 -12.58
N ILE A 86 23.13 11.95 -13.16
CA ILE A 86 22.93 10.57 -12.73
C ILE A 86 23.08 9.62 -13.91
N SER A 87 23.60 8.41 -13.67
CA SER A 87 23.68 7.39 -14.69
C SER A 87 22.34 6.68 -14.89
N THR A 88 22.10 6.20 -16.11
CA THR A 88 20.90 5.40 -16.43
C THR A 88 20.76 4.19 -15.50
N PHE A 89 21.88 3.51 -15.19
CA PHE A 89 21.89 2.38 -14.26
C PHE A 89 21.38 2.75 -12.87
N VAL A 90 21.98 3.77 -12.24
CA VAL A 90 21.66 4.16 -10.86
C VAL A 90 20.23 4.66 -10.75
N CYS A 91 19.79 5.49 -11.70
CA CYS A 91 18.41 5.99 -11.70
C CYS A 91 17.40 4.84 -11.87
N SER A 92 17.69 3.89 -12.77
CA SER A 92 16.85 2.70 -12.96
C SER A 92 16.80 1.82 -11.72
N PHE A 93 17.95 1.60 -11.06
CA PHE A 93 18.03 0.82 -9.83
C PHE A 93 17.15 1.42 -8.75
N ILE A 94 17.31 2.71 -8.47
CA ILE A 94 16.53 3.40 -7.44
C ILE A 94 15.04 3.37 -7.79
N LYS A 95 14.68 3.68 -9.04
CA LYS A 95 13.28 3.69 -9.48
C LYS A 95 12.62 2.32 -9.38
N GLN A 96 13.27 1.28 -9.91
CA GLN A 96 12.73 -0.08 -9.88
C GLN A 96 12.66 -0.63 -8.46
N PHE A 97 13.63 -0.30 -7.61
CA PHE A 97 13.58 -0.62 -6.18
C PHE A 97 12.40 0.06 -5.49
N CYS A 98 12.21 1.37 -5.69
CA CYS A 98 11.07 2.10 -5.14
C CYS A 98 9.72 1.54 -5.61
N ALA A 99 9.61 1.17 -6.89
CA ALA A 99 8.41 0.55 -7.43
C ALA A 99 8.14 -0.84 -6.80
N ALA A 100 9.17 -1.68 -6.68
CA ALA A 100 9.06 -3.00 -6.07
C ALA A 100 8.65 -2.91 -4.59
N THR A 101 9.28 -2.02 -3.82
CA THR A 101 8.94 -1.84 -2.40
C THR A 101 7.52 -1.28 -2.25
N MET A 102 7.18 -0.21 -2.96
CA MET A 102 5.85 0.41 -2.87
C MET A 102 4.74 -0.59 -3.24
N ASN A 103 4.90 -1.33 -4.34
CA ASN A 103 3.92 -2.32 -4.77
C ASN A 103 3.86 -3.56 -3.86
N SER A 104 4.95 -3.88 -3.15
CA SER A 104 4.92 -4.94 -2.14
C SER A 104 4.04 -4.61 -0.92
N SER A 105 3.63 -3.35 -0.73
CA SER A 105 2.63 -2.99 0.28
C SER A 105 1.26 -3.65 0.03
N PHE A 106 0.90 -3.91 -1.23
CA PHE A 106 -0.32 -4.66 -1.56
C PHE A 106 -0.23 -6.13 -1.13
N ALA A 107 0.97 -6.72 -1.17
CA ALA A 107 1.21 -8.07 -0.68
C ALA A 107 1.00 -8.16 0.84
N ILE A 108 1.30 -7.10 1.61
CA ILE A 108 0.98 -7.04 3.05
C ILE A 108 -0.53 -7.11 3.27
N SER A 109 -1.30 -6.27 2.59
CA SER A 109 -2.76 -6.24 2.70
C SER A 109 -3.37 -7.61 2.36
N CYS A 110 -2.90 -8.23 1.28
CA CYS A 110 -3.35 -9.55 0.85
C CYS A 110 -2.97 -10.65 1.86
N ALA A 111 -1.73 -10.66 2.35
CA ALA A 111 -1.28 -11.62 3.35
C ALA A 111 -2.12 -11.55 4.63
N ILE A 112 -2.45 -10.34 5.09
CA ILE A 112 -3.33 -10.12 6.24
C ILE A 112 -4.75 -10.63 5.94
N ALA A 113 -5.30 -10.34 4.77
CA ALA A 113 -6.65 -10.76 4.39
C ALA A 113 -6.76 -12.30 4.33
N ILE A 114 -5.76 -12.99 3.75
CA ILE A 114 -5.69 -14.45 3.69
C ILE A 114 -5.59 -15.04 5.12
N LEU A 115 -4.68 -14.52 5.95
CA LEU A 115 -4.53 -15.01 7.32
C LEU A 115 -5.82 -14.83 8.13
N ARG A 116 -6.46 -13.67 8.02
CA ARG A 116 -7.74 -13.41 8.70
C ARG A 116 -8.86 -14.30 8.16
N TYR A 117 -8.86 -14.59 6.86
CA TYR A 117 -9.83 -15.50 6.26
C TYR A 117 -9.70 -16.90 6.87
N VAL A 118 -8.48 -17.42 6.98
CA VAL A 118 -8.23 -18.72 7.62
C VAL A 118 -8.57 -18.68 9.12
N LEU A 119 -8.19 -17.63 9.84
CA LEU A 119 -8.47 -17.51 11.27
C LEU A 119 -9.96 -17.41 11.58
N VAL A 120 -10.73 -16.61 10.82
CA VAL A 120 -12.15 -16.37 11.11
C VAL A 120 -13.05 -17.50 10.60
N ILE A 121 -12.75 -18.07 9.42
CA ILE A 121 -13.61 -19.07 8.79
C ILE A 121 -13.20 -20.49 9.16
N HIS A 122 -11.91 -20.76 9.31
CA HIS A 122 -11.39 -22.11 9.61
C HIS A 122 -10.93 -22.27 11.06
N ASP A 123 -11.07 -21.22 11.88
CA ASP A 123 -10.74 -21.20 13.32
C ASP A 123 -9.32 -21.72 13.65
N ARG A 124 -8.35 -21.40 12.78
CA ARG A 124 -6.95 -21.78 12.99
C ARG A 124 -6.14 -20.61 13.54
N GLU A 125 -5.42 -20.86 14.63
CA GLU A 125 -4.48 -19.89 15.19
C GLU A 125 -3.26 -19.72 14.30
N LEU A 126 -3.05 -18.50 13.79
CA LEU A 126 -1.92 -18.17 12.93
C LEU A 126 -0.97 -17.21 13.63
N ARG A 127 0.31 -17.58 13.66
CA ARG A 127 1.41 -16.79 14.23
C ARG A 127 1.97 -15.78 13.23
N LEU A 128 2.71 -14.78 13.73
CA LEU A 128 3.40 -13.76 12.92
C LEU A 128 4.31 -14.38 11.84
N ALA A 129 4.97 -15.50 12.12
CA ALA A 129 5.82 -16.18 11.15
C ALA A 129 5.05 -16.57 9.87
N HIS A 130 3.80 -17.01 9.98
CA HIS A 130 2.96 -17.34 8.82
C HIS A 130 2.62 -16.09 8.02
N LEU A 131 2.32 -14.97 8.69
CA LEU A 131 2.06 -13.70 8.02
C LEU A 131 3.26 -13.26 7.18
N VAL A 132 4.45 -13.32 7.79
CA VAL A 132 5.71 -12.93 7.15
C VAL A 132 6.02 -13.87 5.98
N ALA A 133 5.83 -15.18 6.13
CA ALA A 133 6.03 -16.15 5.06
C ALA A 133 5.09 -15.91 3.86
N VAL A 134 3.79 -15.73 4.10
CA VAL A 134 2.81 -15.43 3.04
C VAL A 134 3.13 -14.09 2.37
N TYR A 135 3.52 -13.06 3.15
CA TYR A 135 3.96 -11.79 2.60
C TYR A 135 5.16 -11.96 1.64
N PHE A 136 6.23 -12.64 2.06
CA PHE A 136 7.40 -12.82 1.20
C PHE A 136 7.09 -13.64 -0.04
N LEU A 137 6.22 -14.65 0.07
CA LEU A 137 5.75 -15.42 -1.09
C LEU A 137 5.01 -14.53 -2.10
N LEU A 138 4.14 -13.65 -1.62
CA LEU A 138 3.39 -12.69 -2.46
C LEU A 138 4.26 -11.49 -2.92
N ALA A 139 5.34 -11.16 -2.23
CA ALA A 139 6.24 -10.09 -2.64
C ALA A 139 7.33 -10.57 -3.62
N ALA A 140 7.68 -11.87 -3.57
CA ALA A 140 8.77 -12.44 -4.35
C ALA A 140 8.68 -12.14 -5.86
N PRO A 141 7.53 -12.26 -6.55
CA PRO A 141 7.46 -11.93 -7.98
C PRO A 141 7.85 -10.49 -8.31
N LEU A 142 7.58 -9.53 -7.41
CA LEU A 142 7.93 -8.13 -7.62
C LEU A 142 9.45 -7.90 -7.53
N TYR A 143 10.10 -8.53 -6.55
CA TYR A 143 11.56 -8.44 -6.39
C TYR A 143 12.30 -9.25 -7.46
N LEU A 144 11.78 -10.40 -7.86
CA LEU A 144 12.30 -11.16 -9.00
C LEU A 144 12.22 -10.34 -10.28
N TYR A 145 11.08 -9.67 -10.53
CA TYR A 145 10.93 -8.77 -11.67
C TYR A 145 11.95 -7.62 -11.62
N PHE A 146 12.13 -6.98 -10.46
CA PHE A 146 13.16 -5.96 -10.24
C PHE A 146 14.55 -6.46 -10.66
N VAL A 147 14.96 -7.66 -10.22
CA VAL A 147 16.25 -8.25 -10.57
C VAL A 147 16.33 -8.56 -12.08
N LEU A 148 15.29 -9.17 -12.65
CA LEU A 148 15.24 -9.54 -14.07
C LEU A 148 15.38 -8.34 -15.01
N VAL A 149 14.87 -7.16 -14.62
CA VAL A 149 15.01 -5.93 -15.41
C VAL A 149 16.47 -5.59 -15.68
N PHE A 150 17.40 -5.85 -14.75
CA PHE A 150 18.82 -5.54 -14.94
C PHE A 150 19.56 -6.56 -15.81
N PHE A 151 19.04 -7.79 -15.91
CA PHE A 151 19.62 -8.82 -16.77
C PHE A 151 19.10 -8.79 -18.21
N LEU A 152 17.81 -8.46 -18.39
CA LEU A 152 17.10 -8.59 -19.67
C LEU A 152 16.59 -7.26 -20.23
N GLY A 153 16.74 -6.16 -19.50
CA GLY A 153 16.16 -4.88 -19.85
C GLY A 153 16.98 -4.08 -20.86
N THR A 154 16.29 -3.20 -21.58
CA THR A 154 16.85 -2.23 -22.50
C THR A 154 16.56 -0.81 -22.02
N SER A 155 17.44 0.13 -22.40
CA SER A 155 17.28 1.55 -22.04
C SER A 155 16.17 2.20 -22.86
N SER A 156 15.24 2.86 -22.16
CA SER A 156 14.11 3.59 -22.73
C SER A 156 14.01 4.98 -22.10
N LYS A 157 13.47 5.96 -22.82
CA LYS A 157 13.12 7.25 -22.22
C LYS A 157 12.01 7.10 -21.18
N ASN A 158 12.02 8.00 -20.20
CA ASN A 158 11.05 8.08 -19.11
C ASN A 158 10.99 9.50 -18.53
N ASP A 159 9.94 9.78 -17.76
CA ASP A 159 9.60 11.15 -17.32
C ASP A 159 10.33 11.59 -16.04
N GLU A 160 10.87 10.64 -15.26
CA GLU A 160 11.53 10.92 -13.96
C GLU A 160 13.04 10.82 -14.08
N CYS A 161 13.48 9.68 -14.63
CA CYS A 161 14.83 9.43 -15.09
C CYS A 161 14.87 9.71 -16.59
N PRO A 162 15.86 10.43 -17.11
CA PRO A 162 16.00 10.72 -18.55
C PRO A 162 15.97 9.44 -19.38
N TYR A 163 16.59 8.38 -18.84
CA TYR A 163 16.49 7.03 -19.33
C TYR A 163 16.28 6.05 -18.16
N PHE A 164 15.55 4.98 -18.42
CA PHE A 164 15.36 3.88 -17.48
C PHE A 164 15.45 2.53 -18.18
N ILE A 165 15.88 1.50 -17.45
CA ILE A 165 15.95 0.13 -17.93
C ILE A 165 14.59 -0.54 -17.75
N LYS A 166 14.06 -1.08 -18.83
CA LYS A 166 12.78 -1.82 -18.86
C LYS A 166 12.92 -3.09 -19.69
N ILE A 167 12.21 -4.14 -19.32
CA ILE A 167 12.13 -5.36 -20.15
C ILE A 167 11.25 -5.06 -21.37
N ASP A 168 11.69 -5.37 -22.57
CA ASP A 168 10.95 -5.07 -23.81
C ASP A 168 10.05 -6.23 -24.25
N TRP A 169 9.25 -6.75 -23.32
CA TRP A 169 8.28 -7.83 -23.61
C TRP A 169 6.89 -7.24 -23.83
N SER A 170 6.25 -7.59 -24.94
CA SER A 170 4.88 -7.18 -25.26
C SER A 170 3.87 -7.60 -24.18
N ALA A 171 4.10 -8.75 -23.54
CA ALA A 171 3.26 -9.24 -22.44
C ALA A 171 3.60 -8.65 -21.06
N ARG A 172 4.70 -7.90 -20.91
CA ARG A 172 5.13 -7.30 -19.63
C ARG A 172 4.01 -6.55 -18.90
N PRO A 173 3.30 -5.58 -19.51
CA PRO A 173 2.26 -4.83 -18.82
C PRO A 173 1.13 -5.76 -18.34
N ILE A 174 0.76 -6.77 -19.13
CA ILE A 174 -0.28 -7.74 -18.77
C ILE A 174 0.16 -8.56 -17.56
N VAL A 175 1.38 -9.11 -17.58
CA VAL A 175 1.88 -9.95 -16.49
C VAL A 175 2.07 -9.14 -15.21
N TYR A 176 2.73 -7.99 -15.29
CA TYR A 176 3.04 -7.17 -14.12
C TYR A 176 1.78 -6.56 -13.51
N PHE A 177 0.95 -5.89 -14.31
CA PHE A 177 -0.26 -5.25 -13.78
C PHE A 177 -1.36 -6.28 -13.48
N GLY A 178 -1.47 -7.36 -14.27
CA GLY A 178 -2.39 -8.46 -13.97
C GLY A 178 -2.07 -9.13 -12.64
N TYR A 179 -0.79 -9.28 -12.30
CA TYR A 179 -0.37 -9.75 -10.97
C TYR A 179 -0.82 -8.82 -9.85
N LEU A 180 -0.60 -7.50 -10.00
CA LEU A 180 -1.02 -6.51 -9.00
C LEU A 180 -2.54 -6.49 -8.84
N THR A 181 -3.29 -6.53 -9.95
CA THR A 181 -4.75 -6.66 -9.93
C THR A 181 -5.19 -7.93 -9.21
N CYS A 182 -4.54 -9.07 -9.46
CA CYS A 182 -4.86 -10.33 -8.81
C CYS A 182 -4.70 -10.24 -7.28
N ILE A 183 -3.60 -9.68 -6.78
CA ILE A 183 -3.38 -9.45 -5.34
C ILE A 183 -4.52 -8.63 -4.73
N ILE A 184 -4.91 -7.53 -5.40
CA ILE A 184 -5.95 -6.63 -4.91
C ILE A 184 -7.31 -7.34 -4.88
N VAL A 185 -7.67 -8.04 -5.97
CA VAL A 185 -8.94 -8.79 -6.07
C VAL A 185 -9.02 -9.91 -5.03
N ILE A 186 -7.93 -10.64 -4.77
CA ILE A 186 -7.88 -11.65 -3.71
C ILE A 186 -8.12 -11.01 -2.34
N THR A 187 -7.51 -9.85 -2.09
CA THR A 187 -7.69 -9.10 -0.84
C THR A 187 -9.16 -8.73 -0.62
N ASP A 188 -9.80 -8.14 -1.64
CA ASP A 188 -11.21 -7.78 -1.60
C ASP A 188 -12.11 -9.02 -1.41
N TYR A 189 -11.86 -10.08 -2.16
CA TYR A 189 -12.60 -11.33 -2.04
C TYR A 189 -12.56 -11.89 -0.61
N CYS A 190 -11.37 -11.99 -0.01
CA CYS A 190 -11.20 -12.46 1.36
C CYS A 190 -11.95 -11.57 2.36
N ASN A 191 -11.82 -10.24 2.26
CA ASN A 191 -12.49 -9.31 3.16
C ASN A 191 -14.03 -9.36 3.03
N ILE A 192 -14.55 -9.45 1.80
CA ILE A 192 -16.00 -9.60 1.54
C ILE A 192 -16.51 -10.91 2.16
N ARG A 193 -15.81 -12.02 1.95
CA ARG A 193 -16.21 -13.33 2.49
C ARG A 193 -16.21 -13.35 4.01
N ILE A 194 -15.20 -12.76 4.66
CA ILE A 194 -15.15 -12.61 6.12
C ILE A 194 -16.35 -11.80 6.60
N LEU A 195 -16.65 -10.67 5.95
CA LEU A 195 -17.76 -9.81 6.35
C LEU A 195 -19.11 -10.53 6.21
N VAL A 196 -19.35 -11.18 5.08
CA VAL A 196 -20.57 -11.97 4.84
C VAL A 196 -20.72 -13.07 5.88
N PHE A 197 -19.64 -13.79 6.20
CA PHE A 197 -19.63 -14.82 7.24
C PHE A 197 -20.00 -14.25 8.62
N LEU A 198 -19.39 -13.14 9.04
CA LEU A 198 -19.69 -12.48 10.31
C LEU A 198 -21.14 -11.95 10.36
N MET A 199 -21.65 -11.41 9.27
CA MET A 199 -23.05 -10.95 9.17
C MET A 199 -24.03 -12.10 9.26
N HIS A 200 -23.74 -13.22 8.59
CA HIS A 200 -24.58 -14.42 8.65
C HIS A 200 -24.58 -15.05 10.05
N HIS A 201 -23.40 -15.19 10.67
CA HIS A 201 -23.26 -15.68 12.03
C HIS A 201 -24.04 -14.81 13.03
N ARG A 202 -23.96 -13.49 12.88
CA ARG A 202 -24.73 -12.52 13.68
C ARG A 202 -26.25 -12.71 13.52
N ARG A 203 -26.74 -12.88 12.28
CA ARG A 203 -28.18 -13.11 12.03
C ARG A 203 -28.67 -14.38 12.72
N LYS A 204 -27.91 -15.47 12.63
CA LYS A 204 -28.24 -16.78 13.24
C LYS A 204 -28.29 -16.70 14.78
N MET A 205 -27.34 -16.03 15.41
CA MET A 205 -27.35 -15.81 16.86
C MET A 205 -28.54 -14.96 17.31
N SER A 206 -28.88 -13.91 16.54
CA SER A 206 -30.02 -13.03 16.84
C SER A 206 -31.37 -13.74 16.78
N THR A 207 -31.54 -14.73 15.90
CA THR A 207 -32.77 -15.52 15.79
C THR A 207 -32.91 -16.58 16.88
N HIS A 208 -31.81 -17.06 17.46
CA HIS A 208 -31.84 -18.07 18.54
C HIS A 208 -31.90 -17.49 19.96
N THR A 209 -31.75 -16.17 20.13
CA THR A 209 -31.60 -15.56 21.46
C THR A 209 -32.63 -14.44 21.67
N SER A 210 -33.89 -14.81 21.93
CA SER A 210 -34.98 -13.87 22.26
C SER A 210 -34.95 -13.35 23.70
N VAL A 211 -33.99 -13.73 24.56
CA VAL A 211 -34.07 -13.41 26.00
C VAL A 211 -32.83 -12.76 26.64
N SER A 212 -31.62 -12.75 26.08
CA SER A 212 -30.48 -12.08 26.77
C SER A 212 -29.24 -11.80 25.89
N GLY A 213 -29.43 -11.47 24.62
CA GLY A 213 -28.33 -11.34 23.65
C GLY A 213 -27.51 -10.06 23.74
N GLN A 214 -26.90 -9.72 24.88
CA GLN A 214 -25.82 -8.73 24.88
C GLN A 214 -24.63 -9.34 24.13
N MET A 215 -24.51 -8.95 22.86
CA MET A 215 -23.39 -9.28 21.98
C MET A 215 -22.06 -9.10 22.72
N SER A 216 -21.20 -10.13 22.68
CA SER A 216 -19.87 -10.01 23.29
C SER A 216 -19.12 -8.86 22.62
N HIS A 217 -18.54 -7.96 23.42
CA HIS A 217 -17.77 -6.81 22.93
C HIS A 217 -16.75 -7.22 21.84
N LYS A 218 -16.19 -8.42 21.95
CA LYS A 218 -15.21 -9.00 21.02
C LYS A 218 -15.78 -9.20 19.60
N GLU A 219 -17.03 -9.63 19.44
CA GLU A 219 -17.64 -9.89 18.13
C GLU A 219 -17.97 -8.58 17.40
N ARG A 220 -18.42 -7.55 18.14
CA ARG A 220 -18.63 -6.21 17.58
C ARG A 220 -17.33 -5.61 17.08
N ASP A 221 -16.26 -5.73 17.86
CA ASP A 221 -14.95 -5.23 17.49
C ASP A 221 -14.40 -5.94 16.25
N GLN A 222 -14.61 -7.26 16.11
CA GLN A 222 -14.24 -8.00 14.90
C GLN A 222 -15.03 -7.60 13.66
N LEU A 223 -16.34 -7.31 13.80
CA LEU A 223 -17.16 -6.82 12.69
C LEU A 223 -16.68 -5.44 12.22
N HIS A 224 -16.47 -4.51 13.15
CA HIS A 224 -15.97 -3.17 12.84
C HIS A 224 -14.58 -3.20 12.22
N LEU A 225 -13.68 -4.05 12.71
CA LEU A 225 -12.37 -4.28 12.10
C LEU A 225 -12.49 -4.78 10.66
N SER A 226 -13.43 -5.71 10.40
CA SER A 226 -13.62 -6.28 9.06
C SER A 226 -14.21 -5.27 8.08
N ILE A 227 -15.14 -4.41 8.54
CA ILE A 227 -15.66 -3.28 7.75
C ILE A 227 -14.53 -2.31 7.42
N GLY A 228 -13.71 -1.93 8.41
CA GLY A 228 -12.58 -1.03 8.20
C GLY A 228 -11.59 -1.56 7.16
N LEU A 229 -11.23 -2.84 7.25
CA LEU A 229 -10.32 -3.48 6.30
C LEU A 229 -10.93 -3.64 4.90
N LEU A 230 -12.26 -3.84 4.79
CA LEU A 230 -12.94 -3.87 3.50
C LEU A 230 -13.00 -2.49 2.85
N VAL A 231 -13.36 -1.45 3.61
CA VAL A 231 -13.36 -0.06 3.11
C VAL A 231 -11.96 0.32 2.63
N GLN A 232 -10.94 -0.08 3.39
CA GLN A 232 -9.55 0.11 3.01
C GLN A 232 -9.19 -0.60 1.70
N SER A 233 -9.55 -1.88 1.55
CA SER A 233 -9.20 -2.65 0.35
C SER A 233 -9.94 -2.12 -0.89
N ILE A 234 -11.24 -1.82 -0.79
CA ILE A 234 -12.01 -1.19 -1.87
C ILE A 234 -11.41 0.17 -2.26
N THR A 235 -10.96 0.96 -1.29
CA THR A 235 -10.32 2.25 -1.57
C THR A 235 -9.04 2.07 -2.38
N VAL A 236 -8.24 1.05 -2.07
CA VAL A 236 -7.06 0.70 -2.87
C VAL A 236 -7.49 0.23 -4.27
N THR A 237 -8.53 -0.57 -4.39
CA THR A 237 -9.06 -1.02 -5.69
C THR A 237 -9.52 0.16 -6.56
N CYS A 238 -10.23 1.13 -5.99
CA CYS A 238 -10.64 2.33 -6.72
C CYS A 238 -9.46 3.23 -7.09
N THR A 239 -8.57 3.49 -6.14
CA THR A 239 -7.44 4.42 -6.36
C THR A 239 -6.37 3.81 -7.25
N PHE A 240 -5.83 2.65 -6.88
CA PHE A 240 -4.77 1.98 -7.62
C PHE A 240 -5.25 1.20 -8.84
N GLY A 241 -6.47 0.65 -8.81
CA GLY A 241 -7.07 0.01 -10.00
C GLY A 241 -7.22 0.98 -11.17
N SER A 242 -7.51 2.26 -10.89
CA SER A 242 -7.52 3.30 -11.92
C SER A 242 -6.12 3.55 -12.52
N THR A 243 -5.06 3.53 -11.71
CA THR A 243 -3.66 3.59 -12.17
C THR A 243 -3.28 2.38 -13.02
N ILE A 244 -3.68 1.17 -12.61
CA ILE A 244 -3.44 -0.05 -13.39
C ILE A 244 -4.11 0.04 -14.76
N LEU A 245 -5.40 0.43 -14.79
CA LEU A 245 -6.15 0.58 -16.03
C LEU A 245 -5.48 1.62 -16.94
N PHE A 246 -5.10 2.77 -16.38
CA PHE A 246 -4.34 3.80 -17.09
C PHE A 246 -3.07 3.24 -17.73
N MET A 247 -2.25 2.53 -16.95
CA MET A 247 -0.97 2.00 -17.42
C MET A 247 -1.14 0.91 -18.47
N LEU A 248 -2.20 0.11 -18.38
CA LEU A 248 -2.58 -0.87 -19.40
C LEU A 248 -2.99 -0.17 -20.70
N LEU A 249 -3.91 0.80 -20.64
CA LEU A 249 -4.36 1.56 -21.81
C LEU A 249 -3.18 2.25 -22.52
N PHE A 250 -2.30 2.91 -21.75
CA PHE A 250 -1.09 3.54 -22.27
C PHE A 250 -0.16 2.52 -22.93
N SER A 251 -0.02 1.33 -22.36
CA SER A 251 0.80 0.25 -22.94
C SER A 251 0.26 -0.28 -24.27
N TYR A 252 -1.04 -0.17 -24.51
CA TYR A 252 -1.67 -0.50 -25.80
C TYR A 252 -1.72 0.68 -26.79
N GLY A 253 -1.04 1.79 -26.48
CA GLY A 253 -0.97 2.96 -27.35
C GLY A 253 -2.22 3.84 -27.32
N ILE A 254 -3.13 3.65 -26.36
CA ILE A 254 -4.30 4.50 -26.19
C ILE A 254 -3.84 5.76 -25.46
N SER A 255 -4.02 6.92 -26.10
CA SER A 255 -3.68 8.22 -25.50
C SER A 255 -4.62 8.51 -24.34
N VAL A 256 -4.07 8.62 -23.14
CA VAL A 256 -4.85 8.96 -21.94
C VAL A 256 -4.49 10.38 -21.49
N PRO A 257 -5.46 11.24 -21.11
CA PRO A 257 -5.18 12.61 -20.71
C PRO A 257 -4.22 12.70 -19.50
N ALA A 258 -3.28 13.65 -19.54
CA ALA A 258 -2.28 13.85 -18.49
C ALA A 258 -2.89 14.21 -17.11
N TRP A 259 -4.04 14.90 -17.11
CA TRP A 259 -4.75 15.23 -15.87
C TRP A 259 -5.25 13.97 -15.15
N LEU A 260 -5.64 12.92 -15.90
CA LEU A 260 -6.12 11.68 -15.32
C LEU A 260 -4.96 10.94 -14.63
N SER A 261 -3.79 10.85 -15.29
CA SER A 261 -2.56 10.30 -14.69
C SER A 261 -2.18 11.00 -13.38
N THR A 262 -2.31 12.33 -13.35
CA THR A 262 -2.06 13.12 -12.15
C THR A 262 -3.02 12.74 -11.01
N ILE A 263 -4.31 12.60 -11.29
CA ILE A 263 -5.30 12.22 -10.29
C ILE A 263 -5.03 10.81 -9.77
N THR A 264 -4.81 9.83 -10.66
CA THR A 264 -4.59 8.44 -10.25
C THR A 264 -3.32 8.27 -9.42
N ASN A 265 -2.24 8.97 -9.78
CA ASN A 265 -1.00 8.98 -8.99
C ASN A 265 -1.19 9.64 -7.61
N THR A 266 -1.91 10.75 -7.56
CA THR A 266 -2.23 11.45 -6.29
C THR A 266 -3.05 10.55 -5.37
N LEU A 267 -4.09 9.91 -5.91
CA LEU A 267 -4.94 8.97 -5.18
C LEU A 267 -4.16 7.76 -4.65
N SER A 268 -3.24 7.23 -5.46
CA SER A 268 -2.33 6.15 -5.05
C SER A 268 -1.46 6.57 -3.86
N SER A 269 -0.89 7.79 -3.88
CA SER A 269 -0.09 8.31 -2.77
C SER A 269 -0.90 8.52 -1.49
N ILE A 270 -2.13 9.03 -1.61
CA ILE A 270 -3.05 9.26 -0.47
C ILE A 270 -3.49 7.93 0.18
N SER A 271 -3.48 6.81 -0.55
CA SER A 271 -3.85 5.49 0.01
C SER A 271 -3.03 5.13 1.27
N THR A 272 -1.78 5.59 1.35
CA THR A 272 -0.91 5.41 2.53
C THR A 272 -1.47 6.03 3.81
N LEU A 273 -2.24 7.12 3.71
CA LEU A 273 -2.95 7.77 4.81
C LEU A 273 -4.31 7.09 5.10
N LEU A 274 -5.03 6.70 4.04
CA LEU A 274 -6.39 6.15 4.17
C LEU A 274 -6.41 4.85 4.97
N ASN A 275 -5.33 4.06 4.87
CA ASN A 275 -5.14 2.81 5.60
C ASN A 275 -5.23 2.98 7.14
N PRO A 276 -4.34 3.78 7.78
CA PRO A 276 -4.43 4.02 9.23
C PRO A 276 -5.65 4.87 9.64
N LEU A 277 -6.15 5.77 8.78
CA LEU A 277 -7.38 6.53 9.06
C LEU A 277 -8.61 5.62 9.15
N ALA A 278 -8.74 4.66 8.22
CA ALA A 278 -9.82 3.69 8.27
C ALA A 278 -9.77 2.88 9.58
N ALA A 279 -8.58 2.43 9.98
CA ALA A 279 -8.39 1.76 11.26
C ALA A 279 -8.81 2.66 12.44
N ALA A 280 -8.41 3.93 12.46
CA ALA A 280 -8.73 4.87 13.52
C ALA A 280 -10.23 5.21 13.62
N ILE A 281 -10.93 5.30 12.49
CA ILE A 281 -12.37 5.64 12.44
C ILE A 281 -13.24 4.44 12.83
N PHE A 282 -12.93 3.27 12.28
CA PHE A 282 -13.78 2.08 12.42
C PHE A 282 -13.47 1.26 13.67
N ILE A 283 -12.24 1.26 14.20
CA ILE A 283 -11.88 0.47 15.38
C ILE A 283 -12.05 1.30 16.64
N ARG A 284 -13.09 1.01 17.42
CA ARG A 284 -13.50 1.78 18.60
C ARG A 284 -12.38 2.01 19.63
N PRO A 285 -11.54 1.02 20.00
CA PRO A 285 -10.38 1.24 20.87
C PRO A 285 -9.42 2.32 20.34
N PHE A 286 -9.07 2.25 19.05
CA PHE A 286 -8.20 3.24 18.42
C PHE A 286 -8.85 4.61 18.37
N ARG A 287 -10.14 4.69 18.03
CA ARG A 287 -10.88 5.97 18.02
C ARG A 287 -10.86 6.66 19.37
N ARG A 288 -11.08 5.92 20.45
CA ARG A 288 -11.09 6.46 21.82
C ARG A 288 -9.72 7.01 22.20
N GLU A 289 -8.66 6.21 22.01
CA GLU A 289 -7.30 6.62 22.35
C GLU A 289 -6.79 7.77 21.46
N MET A 290 -7.19 7.80 20.19
CA MET A 290 -6.90 8.91 19.29
C MET A 290 -7.55 10.21 19.78
N LEU A 291 -8.85 10.18 20.14
CA LEU A 291 -9.55 11.33 20.70
C LEU A 291 -8.91 11.80 22.01
N THR A 292 -8.55 10.87 22.90
CA THR A 292 -7.84 11.20 24.15
C THR A 292 -6.48 11.85 23.89
N THR A 293 -5.75 11.38 22.86
CA THR A 293 -4.46 11.94 22.47
C THR A 293 -4.60 13.34 21.87
N ILE A 294 -5.59 13.56 21.01
CA ILE A 294 -5.87 14.87 20.39
C ILE A 294 -6.37 15.89 21.41
N THR A 295 -7.25 15.46 22.32
CA THR A 295 -7.84 16.36 23.34
C THR A 295 -6.92 16.60 24.54
N CYS A 296 -5.73 15.99 24.57
CA CYS A 296 -4.81 16.02 25.72
C CYS A 296 -5.51 15.69 27.05
N SER A 297 -6.60 14.93 27.01
CA SER A 297 -7.37 14.58 28.19
C SER A 297 -6.58 13.55 28.99
N LYS A 298 -6.22 13.87 30.23
CA LYS A 298 -5.59 12.90 31.13
C LYS A 298 -6.62 11.80 31.46
N VAL A 299 -6.22 10.55 31.23
CA VAL A 299 -6.88 9.37 31.80
C VAL A 299 -6.43 9.22 33.25
#